data_AF-A0A1I4DMP4-F1
#
_entry.id   AF-A0A1I4DMP4-F1
#
_cell.length_a   1.000
_cell.length_b   1.000
_cell.length_c   1.000
_cell.angle_alpha   90.00
_cell.angle_beta   90.00
_cell.angle_gamma   90.00
#
_symmetry.space_group_name_H-M   'P 1'
#
loop_
_entity.id
_entity.type
_entity.pdbx_description
1 polymer ?
#
loop_
_entity_poly.entity_id
_entity_poly.type
_entity_poly.pdbx_seq_one_letter_code
_entity_poly.pdbx_strand_id
1 'polypeptide(L)'
;MPLHAVYSLLFLLPPVADAASLYKCVARSGAVSYQSEACAAAATARVWEATPQPPPDAAELGRRQQAEQRGQADSRYLSRLAGTDRPGGARAYAIRLGDGRDCDIARERRERKLAAVGMDRDYALVSALNDAVFEACK
;
A
#
# COMPACT_ATOMS: atom_id res chain seq x y z
N MET A 1 25.63 -36.63 -46.42
CA MET A 1 26.20 -37.11 -45.13
C MET A 1 26.46 -35.90 -44.25
N PRO A 2 26.17 -35.96 -42.95
CA PRO A 2 24.99 -35.27 -42.40
C PRO A 2 25.32 -34.00 -41.63
N LEU A 3 25.23 -32.84 -42.28
CA LEU A 3 25.30 -31.53 -41.61
C LEU A 3 24.05 -31.19 -40.77
N HIS A 4 22.97 -31.95 -40.92
CA HIS A 4 21.73 -31.78 -40.12
C HIS A 4 21.80 -32.44 -38.74
N ALA A 5 22.76 -33.34 -38.52
CA ALA A 5 22.97 -33.97 -37.22
C ALA A 5 23.54 -32.99 -36.18
N VAL A 6 24.30 -31.98 -36.63
CA VAL A 6 24.95 -31.00 -35.73
C VAL A 6 23.96 -29.96 -35.21
N TYR A 7 22.95 -29.59 -35.99
CA TYR A 7 21.93 -28.62 -35.56
C TYR A 7 20.92 -29.19 -34.55
N SER A 8 20.81 -30.53 -34.47
CA SER A 8 19.87 -31.20 -33.56
C SER A 8 20.42 -31.38 -32.14
N LEU A 9 21.71 -31.11 -31.90
CA LEU A 9 22.36 -31.33 -30.60
C LEU A 9 22.41 -30.05 -29.72
N LEU A 10 22.01 -28.89 -30.24
CA LEU A 10 22.10 -27.62 -29.49
C LEU A 10 20.87 -27.32 -28.60
N PHE A 11 19.85 -28.19 -28.60
CA PHE A 11 18.58 -27.99 -27.86
C PHE A 11 18.47 -28.77 -26.54
N LEU A 12 19.57 -29.37 -26.07
CA LEU A 12 19.59 -30.23 -24.87
C LEU A 12 20.29 -29.60 -23.65
N LEU A 13 20.47 -28.28 -23.60
CA LEU A 13 20.86 -27.65 -22.34
C LEU A 13 19.65 -27.63 -21.39
N PRO A 14 19.70 -28.33 -20.24
CA PRO A 14 18.68 -28.18 -19.21
C PRO A 14 18.69 -26.73 -18.71
N PRO A 15 17.53 -26.14 -18.37
CA PRO A 15 17.52 -24.85 -17.70
C PRO A 15 18.27 -25.02 -16.38
N VAL A 16 19.41 -24.34 -16.25
CA VAL A 16 20.06 -24.17 -14.96
C VAL A 16 19.06 -23.39 -14.12
N ALA A 17 18.42 -24.08 -13.17
CA ALA A 17 17.65 -23.42 -12.13
C ALA A 17 18.66 -22.66 -11.27
N ASP A 18 18.99 -21.44 -11.68
CA ASP A 18 19.80 -20.55 -10.86
C ASP A 18 19.06 -20.33 -9.54
N ALA A 19 19.65 -20.83 -8.45
CA ALA A 19 19.28 -20.38 -7.13
C ALA A 19 19.44 -18.85 -7.13
N ALA A 20 18.35 -18.12 -6.92
CA ALA A 20 18.38 -16.67 -6.99
C ALA A 20 19.01 -16.14 -5.70
N SER A 21 20.33 -16.03 -5.66
CA SER A 21 21.03 -15.48 -4.50
C SER A 21 20.96 -13.95 -4.52
N LEU A 22 20.59 -13.33 -3.40
CA LEU A 22 20.64 -11.87 -3.21
C LEU A 22 21.83 -11.52 -2.31
N TYR A 23 22.70 -10.64 -2.77
CA TYR A 23 23.89 -10.19 -2.07
C TYR A 23 23.67 -8.77 -1.55
N LYS A 24 23.91 -8.56 -0.26
CA LYS A 24 24.08 -7.23 0.33
C LYS A 24 25.55 -6.86 0.29
N CYS A 25 25.87 -5.86 -0.51
CA CYS A 25 27.23 -5.35 -0.68
C CYS A 25 27.40 -4.04 0.07
N VAL A 26 28.55 -3.87 0.73
CA VAL A 26 28.93 -2.63 1.43
C VAL A 26 30.23 -2.12 0.82
N ALA A 27 30.16 -0.95 0.18
CA ALA A 27 31.32 -0.29 -0.39
C ALA A 27 32.26 0.23 0.72
N ARG A 28 33.52 0.53 0.38
CA ARG A 28 34.49 1.11 1.31
C ARG A 28 34.04 2.46 1.90
N SER A 29 33.20 3.19 1.17
CA SER A 29 32.56 4.43 1.64
C SER A 29 31.43 4.21 2.65
N GLY A 30 31.01 2.96 2.88
CA GLY A 30 29.86 2.59 3.70
C GLY A 30 28.53 2.52 2.93
N ALA A 31 28.51 2.86 1.64
CA ALA A 31 27.29 2.75 0.82
C ALA A 31 26.83 1.28 0.69
N VAL A 32 25.52 1.05 0.79
CA VAL A 32 24.90 -0.29 0.74
C VAL A 32 24.17 -0.48 -0.58
N SER A 33 24.43 -1.60 -1.26
CA SER A 33 23.68 -2.05 -2.44
C SER A 33 23.21 -3.49 -2.29
N TYR A 34 22.13 -3.83 -3.00
CA TYR A 34 21.61 -5.20 -3.09
C TYR A 34 21.61 -5.62 -4.55
N GLN A 35 22.11 -6.82 -4.85
CA GLN A 35 22.30 -7.29 -6.21
C GLN A 35 22.21 -8.82 -6.28
N SER A 36 21.85 -9.35 -7.45
CA SER A 36 21.74 -10.80 -7.68
C SER A 36 23.09 -11.46 -8.04
N GLU A 37 24.11 -10.65 -8.30
CA GLU A 37 25.48 -11.09 -8.57
C GLU A 37 26.36 -10.91 -7.33
N ALA A 38 27.39 -11.73 -7.19
CA ALA A 38 28.35 -11.59 -6.09
C ALA A 38 28.97 -10.18 -6.05
N CYS A 39 29.25 -9.68 -4.84
CA CYS A 39 29.86 -8.36 -4.66
C CYS A 39 31.26 -8.33 -5.30
N ALA A 40 31.44 -7.53 -6.36
CA ALA A 40 32.71 -7.49 -7.10
C ALA A 40 33.83 -6.82 -6.30
N ALA A 41 33.73 -5.49 -6.08
CA ALA A 41 34.73 -4.69 -5.36
C ALA A 41 34.28 -4.26 -3.96
N ALA A 42 33.07 -4.65 -3.56
CA ALA A 42 32.46 -4.33 -2.28
C ALA A 42 32.50 -5.55 -1.34
N ALA A 43 32.49 -5.30 -0.04
CA ALA A 43 32.43 -6.39 0.94
C ALA A 43 31.02 -6.99 0.97
N THR A 44 30.93 -8.32 0.84
CA THR A 44 29.67 -9.04 1.04
C THR A 44 29.32 -9.04 2.52
N ALA A 45 28.29 -8.28 2.90
CA ALA A 45 27.80 -8.24 4.27
C ALA A 45 26.81 -9.36 4.58
N ARG A 46 26.03 -9.80 3.58
CA ARG A 46 25.09 -10.91 3.71
C ARG A 46 24.71 -11.49 2.35
N VAL A 47 24.41 -12.78 2.34
CA VAL A 47 23.82 -13.48 1.19
C VAL A 47 22.50 -14.11 1.64
N TRP A 48 21.48 -14.03 0.80
CA TRP A 48 20.23 -14.78 0.96
C TRP A 48 20.03 -15.65 -0.25
N GLU A 49 19.74 -16.93 -0.04
CA GLU A 49 19.27 -17.80 -1.11
C GLU A 49 17.75 -17.63 -1.24
N ALA A 50 17.29 -17.13 -2.40
CA ALA A 50 15.87 -17.13 -2.69
C ALA A 50 15.50 -18.45 -3.37
N THR A 51 14.70 -19.25 -2.68
CA THR A 51 13.99 -20.38 -3.28
C THR A 51 12.75 -19.84 -3.97
N PRO A 52 12.63 -19.92 -5.31
CA PRO A 52 11.41 -19.52 -6.00
C PRO A 52 10.24 -20.35 -5.48
N GLN A 53 9.15 -19.69 -5.11
CA GLN A 53 7.94 -20.41 -4.77
C GLN A 53 7.42 -21.12 -6.03
N PRO A 54 6.98 -22.39 -5.94
CA PRO A 54 6.38 -23.08 -7.08
C PRO A 54 5.19 -22.27 -7.62
N PRO A 55 4.91 -22.38 -8.93
CA PRO A 55 3.72 -21.76 -9.50
C PRO A 55 2.46 -22.27 -8.77
N PRO A 56 1.43 -21.43 -8.62
CA PRO A 56 0.21 -21.82 -7.94
C PRO A 56 -0.46 -22.98 -8.68
N ASP A 57 -0.99 -23.94 -7.92
CA ASP A 57 -1.81 -25.02 -8.47
C ASP A 57 -3.21 -24.51 -8.88
N ALA A 58 -3.96 -25.34 -9.58
CA ALA A 58 -5.30 -24.98 -10.07
C ALA A 58 -6.28 -24.65 -8.91
N ALA A 59 -6.12 -25.29 -7.75
CA ALA A 59 -6.97 -25.02 -6.60
C ALA A 59 -6.67 -23.66 -5.96
N GLU A 60 -5.39 -23.29 -5.88
CA GLU A 60 -4.91 -21.99 -5.43
C GLU A 60 -5.33 -20.87 -6.39
N LEU A 61 -5.23 -21.10 -7.69
CA LEU A 61 -5.76 -20.17 -8.69
C LEU A 61 -7.27 -19.96 -8.51
N GLY A 62 -8.02 -21.05 -8.29
CA GLY A 62 -9.46 -20.97 -8.00
C GLY A 62 -9.76 -20.16 -6.73
N ARG A 63 -9.01 -20.37 -5.64
CA ARG A 63 -9.14 -19.58 -4.40
C ARG A 63 -8.87 -18.10 -4.63
N ARG A 64 -7.80 -17.76 -5.36
CA ARG A 64 -7.45 -16.36 -5.68
C ARG A 64 -8.54 -15.69 -6.49
N GLN A 65 -9.02 -16.35 -7.54
CA GLN A 65 -10.09 -15.83 -8.37
C GLN A 65 -11.38 -15.61 -7.57
N GLN A 66 -11.72 -16.53 -6.66
CA GLN A 66 -12.87 -16.36 -5.79
C GLN A 66 -12.69 -15.20 -4.80
N ALA A 67 -11.49 -15.03 -4.23
CA ALA A 67 -11.17 -13.92 -3.34
C ALA A 67 -11.26 -12.57 -4.07
N GLU A 68 -10.74 -12.50 -5.30
CA GLU A 68 -10.84 -11.32 -6.15
C GLU A 68 -12.30 -10.96 -6.46
N GLN A 69 -13.13 -11.94 -6.83
CA GLN A 69 -14.55 -11.70 -7.09
C GLN A 69 -15.28 -11.17 -5.86
N ARG A 70 -15.00 -11.72 -4.68
CA ARG A 70 -15.55 -11.23 -3.40
C ARG A 70 -15.08 -9.80 -3.11
N GLY A 71 -13.79 -9.53 -3.22
CA GLY A 71 -13.23 -8.19 -3.00
C GLY A 71 -13.81 -7.14 -3.95
N GLN A 72 -14.06 -7.50 -5.21
CA GLN A 72 -14.74 -6.62 -6.17
C GLN A 72 -16.20 -6.36 -5.81
N ALA A 73 -16.93 -7.39 -5.37
CA ALA A 73 -18.32 -7.25 -4.93
C ALA A 73 -18.41 -6.34 -3.69
N ASP A 74 -17.54 -6.56 -2.71
CA ASP A 74 -17.46 -5.75 -1.49
C ASP A 74 -17.10 -4.30 -1.81
N SER A 75 -16.10 -4.09 -2.67
CA SER A 75 -15.71 -2.75 -3.10
C SER A 75 -16.88 -2.01 -3.77
N ARG A 76 -17.65 -2.68 -4.64
CA ARG A 76 -18.82 -2.08 -5.28
C ARG A 76 -19.92 -1.75 -4.27
N TYR A 77 -20.16 -2.64 -3.31
CA TYR A 77 -21.14 -2.41 -2.25
C TYR A 77 -20.76 -1.19 -1.40
N LEU A 78 -19.50 -1.12 -0.96
CA LEU A 78 -19.00 0.01 -0.18
C LEU A 78 -19.02 1.32 -0.97
N SER A 79 -18.65 1.30 -2.26
CA SER A 79 -18.75 2.49 -3.11
C SER A 79 -20.18 3.01 -3.26
N ARG A 80 -21.18 2.11 -3.33
CA ARG A 80 -22.60 2.52 -3.34
C ARG A 80 -23.01 3.15 -2.02
N LEU A 81 -22.60 2.55 -0.90
CA LEU A 81 -22.89 3.08 0.43
C LEU A 81 -22.26 4.46 0.64
N ALA A 82 -21.05 4.66 0.13
CA ALA A 82 -20.33 5.93 0.16
C ALA A 82 -20.78 6.94 -0.92
N GLY A 83 -21.64 6.52 -1.87
CA GLY A 83 -22.08 7.35 -2.99
C GLY A 83 -20.98 7.69 -4.00
N THR A 84 -19.89 6.93 -4.05
CA THR A 84 -18.73 7.10 -4.94
C THR A 84 -18.79 6.21 -6.20
N ASP A 85 -19.90 5.50 -6.40
CA ASP A 85 -20.13 4.55 -7.48
C ASP A 85 -20.53 5.19 -8.83
N ARG A 86 -20.79 6.51 -8.86
CA ARG A 86 -21.21 7.21 -10.08
C ARG A 86 -20.00 7.70 -10.90
N PRO A 87 -19.98 7.48 -12.24
CA PRO A 87 -18.99 8.07 -13.13
C PRO A 87 -19.28 9.57 -13.27
N GLY A 88 -18.72 10.34 -12.34
CA GLY A 88 -18.97 11.77 -12.21
C GLY A 88 -18.00 12.42 -11.25
N GLY A 89 -16.72 12.04 -11.34
CA GLY A 89 -15.64 12.49 -10.48
C GLY A 89 -15.84 12.06 -9.03
N ALA A 90 -14.77 11.62 -8.39
CA ALA A 90 -14.62 12.09 -7.02
C ALA A 90 -14.71 13.62 -7.15
N ARG A 91 -15.84 14.22 -6.76
CA ARG A 91 -15.79 15.60 -6.30
C ARG A 91 -14.85 15.50 -5.11
N ALA A 92 -13.56 15.66 -5.35
CA ALA A 92 -12.68 16.23 -4.36
C ALA A 92 -13.40 17.52 -4.00
N TYR A 93 -14.19 17.49 -2.94
CA TYR A 93 -14.63 18.69 -2.30
C TYR A 93 -13.30 19.36 -1.95
N ALA A 94 -12.94 20.39 -2.71
CA ALA A 94 -11.92 21.30 -2.26
C ALA A 94 -12.49 21.87 -0.97
N ILE A 95 -12.12 21.26 0.16
CA ILE A 95 -12.40 21.82 1.48
C ILE A 95 -11.64 23.13 1.45
N ARG A 96 -12.38 24.23 1.34
CA ARG A 96 -11.77 25.55 1.34
C ARG A 96 -11.44 25.84 2.79
N LEU A 97 -10.38 25.21 3.29
CA LEU A 97 -9.87 25.44 4.64
C LEU A 97 -9.98 26.94 4.93
N GLY A 98 -10.92 27.29 5.81
CA GLY A 98 -11.12 28.66 6.25
C GLY A 98 -9.84 29.24 6.83
N ASP A 99 -9.85 30.52 7.17
CA ASP A 99 -8.72 31.10 7.90
C ASP A 99 -8.47 30.25 9.16
N GLY A 100 -7.25 29.70 9.28
CA GLY A 100 -6.87 28.82 10.39
C GLY A 100 -7.12 29.47 11.75
N ARG A 101 -7.08 30.80 11.80
CA ARG A 101 -7.38 31.58 13.00
C ARG A 101 -8.81 31.38 13.52
N ASP A 102 -9.81 31.38 12.65
CA ASP A 102 -11.21 31.22 13.08
C ASP A 102 -11.50 29.79 13.54
N CYS A 103 -10.88 28.81 12.87
CA CYS A 103 -10.90 27.41 13.27
C CYS A 103 -10.27 27.21 14.67
N ASP A 104 -9.12 27.83 14.93
CA ASP A 104 -8.45 27.76 16.23
C ASP A 104 -9.29 28.41 17.34
N ILE A 105 -9.86 29.59 17.09
CA ILE A 105 -10.77 30.27 18.05
C ILE A 105 -11.99 29.39 18.36
N ALA A 106 -12.57 28.73 17.35
CA ALA A 106 -13.70 27.84 17.54
C ALA A 106 -13.33 26.61 18.40
N ARG A 107 -12.15 26.01 18.16
CA ARG A 107 -11.62 24.90 18.97
C ARG A 107 -11.40 25.33 20.43
N GLU A 108 -10.77 26.48 20.67
CA GLU A 108 -10.57 27.01 22.02
C GLU A 108 -11.90 27.27 22.74
N ARG A 109 -12.91 27.78 22.02
CA ARG A 109 -14.25 27.98 22.58
C ARG A 109 -14.92 26.64 22.96
N ARG A 110 -14.77 25.61 22.12
CA ARG A 110 -15.25 24.25 22.45
C ARG A 110 -14.57 23.75 23.72
N GLU A 111 -13.25 23.77 23.78
CA GLU A 111 -12.50 23.25 24.94
C GLU A 111 -12.86 23.98 26.23
N ARG A 112 -12.99 25.32 26.20
CA ARG A 112 -13.44 26.09 27.37
C ARG A 112 -14.83 25.69 27.85
N LYS A 113 -15.78 25.50 26.93
CA LYS A 113 -17.15 25.08 27.29
C LYS A 113 -17.18 23.65 27.83
N LEU A 114 -16.47 22.73 27.19
CA LEU A 114 -16.36 21.35 27.66
C LEU A 114 -15.68 21.27 29.03
N ALA A 115 -14.67 22.09 29.29
CA ALA A 115 -14.02 22.20 30.59
C ALA A 115 -14.97 22.75 31.67
N ALA A 116 -15.74 23.79 31.35
CA ALA A 116 -16.69 24.40 32.28
C ALA A 116 -17.83 23.46 32.68
N VAL A 117 -18.28 22.61 31.76
CA VAL A 117 -19.36 21.63 32.00
C VAL A 117 -18.85 20.34 32.65
N GLY A 118 -17.55 20.05 32.56
CA GLY A 118 -16.96 18.90 33.26
C GLY A 118 -17.56 17.57 32.81
N MET A 119 -18.11 16.80 33.75
CA MET A 119 -18.73 15.50 33.48
C MET A 119 -20.21 15.60 33.05
N ASP A 120 -20.84 16.75 33.20
CA ASP A 120 -22.26 16.96 32.87
C ASP A 120 -22.51 17.22 31.37
N ARG A 121 -21.66 16.65 30.51
CA ARG A 121 -21.70 16.85 29.06
C ARG A 121 -22.81 15.99 28.46
N ASP A 122 -23.87 16.62 28.00
CA ASP A 122 -24.88 15.95 27.20
C ASP A 122 -24.46 15.86 25.71
N TYR A 123 -25.06 14.91 24.99
CA TYR A 123 -24.76 14.69 23.57
C TYR A 123 -25.11 15.91 22.69
N ALA A 124 -26.21 16.61 22.99
CA ALA A 124 -26.67 17.73 22.17
C ALA A 124 -25.70 18.91 22.25
N LEU A 125 -25.17 19.20 23.44
CA LEU A 125 -24.13 20.17 23.69
C LEU A 125 -22.86 19.82 22.92
N VAL A 126 -22.37 18.58 23.07
CA VAL A 126 -21.14 18.14 22.38
C VAL A 126 -21.31 18.20 20.86
N SER A 127 -22.45 17.76 20.34
CA SER A 127 -22.79 17.83 18.92
C SER A 127 -22.78 19.27 18.43
N ALA A 128 -23.52 20.17 19.09
CA ALA A 128 -23.62 21.57 18.68
C ALA A 128 -22.25 22.29 18.71
N LEU A 129 -21.37 21.94 19.66
CA LEU A 129 -20.01 22.50 19.69
C LEU A 129 -19.12 21.96 18.57
N ASN A 130 -19.25 20.68 18.22
CA ASN A 130 -18.52 20.10 17.10
C ASN A 130 -19.00 20.65 15.76
N ASP A 131 -20.32 20.84 15.60
CA ASP A 131 -20.90 21.46 14.41
C ASP A 131 -20.39 22.89 14.24
N ALA A 132 -20.31 23.66 15.33
CA ALA A 132 -19.75 25.01 15.31
C ALA A 132 -18.26 25.04 14.92
N VAL A 133 -17.46 24.06 15.35
CA VAL A 133 -16.06 23.92 14.93
C VAL A 133 -15.97 23.52 13.46
N PHE A 134 -16.79 22.56 13.03
CA PHE A 134 -16.84 22.11 11.64
C PHE A 134 -17.15 23.27 10.69
N GLU A 135 -18.16 24.08 11.03
CA GLU A 135 -18.56 25.24 10.23
C GLU A 135 -17.47 26.32 10.15
N ALA A 136 -16.63 26.46 11.18
CA ALA A 136 -15.52 27.41 11.20
C ALA A 136 -14.25 26.90 10.48
N CYS A 137 -14.06 25.58 10.40
CA CYS A 137 -12.85 24.97 9.85
C CYS A 137 -12.98 24.49 8.39
N LYS A 138 -14.20 24.41 7.86
CA LYS A 138 -14.46 24.00 6.47
C LYS A 138 -14.05 25.06 5.44
#